data_AF-A0A1H9XR97-F1
#
_entry.id   AF-A0A1H9XR97-F1
#
_cell.length_a   1.000
_cell.length_b   1.000
_cell.length_c   1.000
_cell.angle_alpha   90.00
_cell.angle_beta   90.00
_cell.angle_gamma   90.00
#
_symmetry.space_group_name_H-M   'P 1'
#
loop_
_entity.id
_entity.type
_entity.pdbx_description
1 polymer ?
#
loop_
_entity_poly.entity_id
_entity_poly.type
_entity_poly.pdbx_seq_one_letter_code
_entity_poly.pdbx_strand_id
1 'polypeptide(L)'
;MQVKKNRTGLKAAAVVATGLVASALVIWFSSYAAFTASTTNSGNSFNSGSVSITDDDSNGVLFNVSGLKPGDTGSKCIEVTFTGNVASSVKLYTTAASYTGTLGPYLDFVVRQGTGGTYADCTGFVADGGGPLHNGTLATFSSGYTNFGNGIGSWTPSTNGTKKTYQFTYTLQDNNSAQNKSAGIGFTWEAQST
;
A
#
# COMPACT_ATOMS: atom_id res chain seq x y z
N MET A 1 -53.29 31.44 64.71
CA MET A 1 -51.88 31.86 64.65
C MET A 1 -51.31 31.39 63.32
N GLN A 2 -51.16 32.30 62.37
CA GLN A 2 -50.75 32.05 60.97
C GLN A 2 -49.23 31.89 60.90
N VAL A 3 -48.74 30.74 60.42
CA VAL A 3 -47.31 30.57 60.08
C VAL A 3 -47.15 30.65 58.57
N LYS A 4 -46.55 31.78 58.14
CA LYS A 4 -46.06 32.07 56.79
C LYS A 4 -45.15 30.95 56.29
N LYS A 5 -45.44 30.37 55.13
CA LYS A 5 -44.48 29.55 54.36
C LYS A 5 -43.90 30.41 53.23
N ASN A 6 -42.60 30.64 53.28
CA ASN A 6 -41.84 31.56 52.43
C ASN A 6 -41.92 31.21 50.93
N ARG A 7 -42.32 32.20 50.11
CA ARG A 7 -42.50 32.11 48.64
C ARG A 7 -41.27 32.58 47.84
N THR A 8 -40.06 32.24 48.29
CA THR A 8 -38.82 32.76 47.67
C THR A 8 -37.91 31.70 47.04
N GLY A 9 -38.31 30.42 47.01
CA GLY A 9 -37.52 29.36 46.35
C GLY A 9 -37.85 29.12 44.86
N LEU A 10 -38.95 29.69 44.35
CA LEU A 10 -39.51 29.24 43.05
C LEU A 10 -39.04 30.06 41.84
N LYS A 11 -38.30 31.15 42.03
CA LYS A 11 -37.82 32.00 40.90
C LYS A 11 -36.38 31.74 40.46
N ALA A 12 -35.59 30.99 41.23
CA ALA A 12 -34.27 30.52 40.78
C ALA A 12 -34.35 29.25 39.92
N ALA A 13 -35.43 28.47 40.03
CA ALA A 13 -35.59 27.23 39.26
C ALA A 13 -35.96 27.45 37.78
N ALA A 14 -36.50 28.62 37.43
CA ALA A 14 -37.02 28.88 36.08
C ALA A 14 -35.96 29.38 35.07
N VAL A 15 -34.79 29.86 35.52
CA VAL A 15 -33.71 30.31 34.62
C VAL A 15 -32.69 29.20 34.34
N VAL A 16 -32.54 28.24 35.26
CA VAL A 16 -31.69 27.05 35.03
C VAL A 16 -32.35 26.07 34.04
N ALA A 17 -33.69 26.02 34.02
CA ALA A 17 -34.43 25.10 33.15
C ALA A 17 -34.39 25.48 31.65
N THR A 18 -34.23 26.75 31.30
CA THR A 18 -34.19 27.20 29.88
C THR A 18 -32.79 27.20 29.27
N GLY A 19 -31.72 27.26 30.08
CA GLY A 19 -30.35 27.02 29.61
C GLY A 19 -30.10 25.55 29.27
N LEU A 20 -30.69 24.62 30.03
CA LEU A 20 -30.49 23.18 29.85
C LEU A 20 -31.17 22.62 28.59
N VAL A 21 -32.23 23.26 28.09
CA VAL A 21 -32.93 22.84 26.88
C VAL A 21 -32.15 23.23 25.61
N ALA A 22 -31.29 24.26 25.67
CA ALA A 22 -30.49 24.72 24.53
C ALA A 22 -29.17 23.97 24.33
N SER A 23 -28.66 23.25 25.35
CA SER A 23 -27.47 22.39 25.23
C SER A 23 -27.76 20.99 24.69
N ALA A 24 -29.04 20.65 24.47
CA ALA A 24 -29.48 19.35 23.98
C ALA A 24 -29.37 19.16 22.44
N LEU A 25 -28.83 20.14 21.71
CA LEU A 25 -28.77 20.10 20.23
C LEU A 25 -27.35 20.05 19.65
N VAL A 26 -26.31 19.91 20.47
CA VAL A 26 -24.93 19.88 19.98
C VAL A 26 -24.12 18.79 20.68
N ILE A 27 -24.42 17.52 20.39
CA ILE A 27 -23.45 16.44 20.57
C ILE A 27 -23.46 15.57 19.32
N TRP A 28 -22.25 15.45 18.77
CA TRP A 28 -21.82 14.85 17.52
C TRP A 28 -22.36 13.45 17.22
N PHE A 29 -22.40 13.13 15.93
CA PHE A 29 -22.53 11.78 15.38
C PHE A 29 -21.49 10.85 15.99
N SER A 30 -21.89 10.06 16.97
CA SER A 30 -21.15 8.91 17.41
C SER A 30 -21.90 7.67 16.93
N SER A 31 -21.48 7.10 15.80
CA SER A 31 -21.85 5.72 15.48
C SER A 31 -21.17 4.80 16.48
N TYR A 32 -21.76 4.65 17.67
CA TYR A 32 -21.41 3.60 18.63
C TYR A 32 -22.44 2.49 18.49
N ALA A 33 -22.03 1.39 17.87
CA ALA A 33 -22.72 0.13 18.03
C ALA A 33 -22.46 -0.38 19.46
N ALA A 34 -23.42 -0.17 20.36
CA ALA A 34 -23.40 -0.83 21.66
C ALA A 34 -23.87 -2.28 21.48
N PHE A 35 -22.98 -3.16 21.05
CA PHE A 35 -23.20 -4.60 21.20
C PHE A 35 -23.01 -4.94 22.68
N THR A 36 -24.11 -5.12 23.41
CA THR A 36 -24.06 -5.80 24.70
C THR A 36 -24.45 -7.25 24.49
N ALA A 37 -23.52 -8.15 24.80
CA ALA A 37 -23.79 -9.56 24.98
C ALA A 37 -23.00 -10.01 26.20
N SER A 38 -23.69 -10.48 27.23
CA SER A 38 -23.06 -11.21 28.33
C SER A 38 -23.34 -12.69 28.16
N THR A 39 -22.27 -13.46 28.02
CA THR A 39 -22.24 -14.91 28.23
C THR A 39 -20.83 -15.26 28.67
N THR A 40 -20.70 -16.03 29.75
CA THR A 40 -19.38 -16.44 30.26
C THR A 40 -18.82 -17.54 29.35
N ASN A 41 -17.86 -17.18 28.51
CA ASN A 41 -16.99 -18.12 27.82
C ASN A 41 -15.55 -17.67 28.10
N SER A 42 -14.93 -18.24 29.13
CA SER A 42 -13.48 -18.11 29.31
C SER A 42 -12.80 -18.93 28.21
N GLY A 43 -12.56 -18.30 27.07
CA GLY A 43 -11.98 -18.92 25.88
C GLY A 43 -12.23 -18.20 24.55
N ASN A 44 -13.16 -17.24 24.49
CA ASN A 44 -13.40 -16.51 23.24
C ASN A 44 -12.31 -15.46 22.97
N SER A 45 -11.43 -15.75 21.99
CA SER A 45 -10.52 -14.77 21.38
C SER A 45 -11.04 -14.34 20.01
N PHE A 46 -11.32 -13.06 19.84
CA PHE A 46 -11.61 -12.46 18.54
C PHE A 46 -10.37 -11.67 18.10
N ASN A 47 -9.71 -12.14 17.04
CA ASN A 47 -8.54 -11.46 16.48
C ASN A 47 -8.95 -10.80 15.17
N SER A 48 -8.60 -9.53 14.98
CA SER A 48 -8.78 -8.88 13.70
C SER A 48 -7.87 -9.53 12.65
N GLY A 49 -8.34 -9.54 11.40
CA GLY A 49 -7.50 -9.87 10.27
C GLY A 49 -6.38 -8.84 10.06
N SER A 50 -5.30 -9.25 9.42
CA SER A 50 -4.14 -8.43 9.09
C SER A 50 -3.85 -8.51 7.59
N VAL A 51 -3.43 -7.38 7.05
CA VAL A 51 -2.89 -7.25 5.69
C VAL A 51 -1.47 -6.74 5.87
N SER A 52 -0.48 -7.54 5.45
CA SER A 52 0.93 -7.17 5.57
C SER A 52 1.73 -7.90 4.51
N ILE A 53 2.78 -7.24 4.05
CA ILE A 53 3.76 -7.73 3.08
C ILE A 53 5.14 -7.33 3.58
N THR A 54 6.10 -8.20 3.32
CA THR A 54 7.52 -7.90 3.39
C THR A 54 8.19 -8.33 2.09
N ASP A 55 9.25 -7.66 1.69
CA ASP A 55 10.12 -8.09 0.60
C ASP A 55 11.51 -8.46 1.13
N ASP A 56 12.35 -9.06 0.28
CA ASP A 56 13.67 -9.57 0.65
C ASP A 56 14.84 -8.59 0.38
N ASP A 57 14.57 -7.30 0.12
CA ASP A 57 15.58 -6.30 -0.25
C ASP A 57 16.30 -5.64 0.94
N SER A 58 15.73 -5.66 2.15
CA SER A 58 16.27 -4.99 3.34
C SER A 58 16.65 -3.49 3.10
N ASN A 59 15.91 -2.78 2.25
CA ASN A 59 16.19 -1.44 1.68
C ASN A 59 17.36 -1.39 0.68
N GLY A 60 17.68 -2.50 0.02
CA GLY A 60 18.77 -2.61 -0.93
C GLY A 60 18.48 -1.93 -2.27
N VAL A 61 19.54 -1.42 -2.91
CA VAL A 61 19.43 -0.86 -4.27
C VAL A 61 19.42 -2.01 -5.27
N LEU A 62 18.27 -2.23 -5.92
CA LEU A 62 18.10 -3.33 -6.88
C LEU A 62 19.00 -3.18 -8.12
N PHE A 63 19.12 -1.97 -8.65
CA PHE A 63 20.00 -1.62 -9.77
C PHE A 63 20.91 -0.46 -9.40
N ASN A 64 22.22 -0.73 -9.32
CA ASN A 64 23.26 0.29 -9.24
C ASN A 64 24.27 0.02 -10.35
N VAL A 65 24.00 0.55 -11.54
CA VAL A 65 24.78 0.25 -12.75
C VAL A 65 25.26 1.57 -13.36
N SER A 66 26.55 1.61 -13.70
CA SER A 66 27.20 2.78 -14.30
C SER A 66 27.91 2.39 -15.60
N GLY A 67 28.08 3.35 -16.51
CA GLY A 67 28.83 3.13 -17.74
C GLY A 67 28.14 2.20 -18.75
N LEU A 68 26.79 2.14 -18.71
CA LEU A 68 26.01 1.40 -19.70
C LEU A 68 26.29 1.92 -21.11
N LYS A 69 26.49 1.00 -22.05
CA LYS A 69 26.54 1.26 -23.49
C LYS A 69 25.28 0.73 -24.19
N PRO A 70 24.96 1.22 -25.40
CA PRO A 70 23.90 0.65 -26.22
C PRO A 70 23.89 -0.88 -26.25
N GLY A 71 22.71 -1.46 -26.02
CA GLY A 71 22.49 -2.92 -25.99
C GLY A 71 22.78 -3.59 -24.65
N ASP A 72 23.39 -2.89 -23.68
CA ASP A 72 23.60 -3.46 -22.35
C ASP A 72 22.26 -3.77 -21.68
N THR A 73 22.18 -4.95 -21.07
CA THR A 73 20.98 -5.46 -20.41
C THR A 73 21.32 -6.03 -19.04
N GLY A 74 20.34 -6.03 -18.15
CA GLY A 74 20.44 -6.65 -16.83
C GLY A 74 19.07 -7.03 -16.31
N SER A 75 19.05 -8.03 -15.43
CA SER A 75 17.83 -8.51 -14.79
C SER A 75 18.06 -8.74 -13.30
N LYS A 76 17.06 -8.36 -12.49
CA LYS A 76 17.07 -8.49 -11.04
C LYS A 76 15.67 -8.89 -10.56
N CYS A 77 15.64 -9.70 -9.51
CA CYS A 77 14.41 -10.23 -8.94
C CYS A 77 14.23 -9.73 -7.51
N ILE A 78 12.97 -9.63 -7.08
CA ILE A 78 12.57 -9.37 -5.69
C ILE A 78 11.49 -10.38 -5.34
N GLU A 79 11.65 -11.09 -4.22
CA GLU A 79 10.64 -11.98 -3.68
C GLU A 79 9.80 -11.24 -2.63
N VAL A 80 8.50 -11.19 -2.87
CA VAL A 80 7.54 -10.55 -1.99
C VAL A 80 6.78 -11.62 -1.23
N THR A 81 6.79 -11.55 0.11
CA THR A 81 6.11 -12.50 1.00
C THR A 81 4.89 -11.85 1.61
N PHE A 82 3.74 -12.51 1.49
CA PHE A 82 2.51 -12.10 2.15
C PHE A 82 2.50 -12.62 3.59
N THR A 83 2.40 -11.72 4.56
CA THR A 83 2.40 -12.05 5.99
C THR A 83 1.04 -11.80 6.65
N GLY A 84 0.06 -11.31 5.89
CA GLY A 84 -1.32 -11.17 6.35
C GLY A 84 -2.08 -12.50 6.43
N ASN A 85 -3.33 -12.41 6.88
CA ASN A 85 -4.27 -13.54 6.97
C ASN A 85 -5.68 -13.20 6.42
N VAL A 86 -5.81 -12.06 5.74
CA VAL A 86 -7.01 -11.65 5.01
C VAL A 86 -6.71 -11.65 3.52
N ALA A 87 -7.62 -12.19 2.71
CA ALA A 87 -7.50 -12.12 1.26
C ALA A 87 -7.24 -10.67 0.81
N SER A 88 -6.18 -10.46 0.05
CA SER A 88 -5.73 -9.13 -0.36
C SER A 88 -5.32 -9.14 -1.82
N SER A 89 -5.49 -8.01 -2.51
CA SER A 89 -4.88 -7.76 -3.81
C SER A 89 -3.55 -7.05 -3.61
N VAL A 90 -2.50 -7.52 -4.29
CA VAL A 90 -1.17 -6.92 -4.24
C VAL A 90 -0.87 -6.22 -5.56
N LYS A 91 -0.49 -4.95 -5.46
CA LYS A 91 -0.16 -4.10 -6.60
C LYS A 91 1.25 -3.54 -6.47
N LEU A 92 1.96 -3.53 -7.59
CA LEU A 92 3.26 -2.90 -7.77
C LEU A 92 3.09 -1.58 -8.51
N TYR A 93 3.68 -0.51 -7.99
CA TYR A 93 3.74 0.80 -8.62
C TYR A 93 5.04 1.55 -8.21
N THR A 94 5.27 2.75 -8.75
CA THR A 94 6.29 3.69 -8.25
C THR A 94 5.60 4.95 -7.76
N THR A 95 6.22 5.69 -6.85
CA THR A 95 5.75 7.05 -6.55
C THR A 95 6.39 8.05 -7.51
N ALA A 96 5.73 9.17 -7.79
CA ALA A 96 6.32 10.21 -8.66
C ALA A 96 7.62 10.76 -8.07
N ALA A 97 7.73 10.82 -6.74
CA ALA A 97 8.92 11.30 -6.04
C ALA A 97 10.12 10.35 -6.15
N SER A 98 9.90 9.06 -6.44
CA SER A 98 10.97 8.06 -6.53
C SER A 98 11.59 7.94 -7.93
N TYR A 99 10.98 8.53 -8.97
CA TYR A 99 11.56 8.58 -10.31
C TYR A 99 12.38 9.85 -10.52
N THR A 100 13.61 9.70 -11.01
CA THR A 100 14.53 10.82 -11.25
C THR A 100 15.29 10.65 -12.56
N GLY A 101 15.87 11.75 -13.06
CA GLY A 101 16.74 11.75 -14.23
C GLY A 101 15.99 11.74 -15.56
N THR A 102 16.73 11.50 -16.65
CA THR A 102 16.22 11.61 -18.03
C THR A 102 16.60 10.43 -18.92
N LEU A 103 17.23 9.39 -18.38
CA LEU A 103 17.58 8.18 -19.13
C LEU A 103 16.38 7.26 -19.37
N GLY A 104 15.32 7.35 -18.53
CA GLY A 104 14.20 6.41 -18.55
C GLY A 104 13.46 6.24 -19.90
N PRO A 105 13.34 7.26 -20.77
CA PRO A 105 12.77 7.07 -22.11
C PRO A 105 13.62 6.18 -23.04
N TYR A 106 14.89 5.94 -22.70
CA TYR A 106 15.84 5.14 -23.49
C TYR A 106 16.20 3.81 -22.84
N LEU A 107 15.56 3.48 -21.70
CA LEU A 107 15.67 2.17 -21.07
C LEU A 107 14.41 1.40 -21.39
N ASP A 108 14.52 0.40 -22.26
CA ASP A 108 13.48 -0.62 -22.37
C ASP A 108 13.41 -1.34 -21.03
N PHE A 109 12.20 -1.43 -20.48
CA PHE A 109 11.94 -1.93 -19.16
C PHE A 109 10.80 -2.94 -19.21
N VAL A 110 11.07 -4.14 -18.72
CA VAL A 110 10.12 -5.25 -18.70
C VAL A 110 9.94 -5.70 -17.27
N VAL A 111 8.69 -5.82 -16.84
CA VAL A 111 8.34 -6.37 -15.53
C VAL A 111 7.54 -7.64 -15.72
N ARG A 112 8.00 -8.71 -15.08
CA ARG A 112 7.29 -10.01 -15.04
C ARG A 112 7.03 -10.38 -13.60
N GLN A 113 5.93 -11.08 -13.39
CA GLN A 113 5.57 -11.68 -12.11
C GLN A 113 5.66 -13.21 -12.28
N GLY A 114 6.10 -13.93 -11.25
CA GLY A 114 6.39 -15.35 -11.34
C GLY A 114 6.80 -15.98 -10.00
N THR A 115 7.47 -17.13 -10.05
CA THR A 115 7.96 -17.84 -8.86
C THR A 115 9.42 -18.22 -9.02
N GLY A 116 10.11 -18.57 -7.93
CA GLY A 116 11.56 -18.80 -7.94
C GLY A 116 12.36 -17.50 -8.00
N GLY A 117 13.69 -17.59 -8.06
CA GLY A 117 14.57 -16.44 -7.83
C GLY A 117 14.54 -15.93 -6.38
N THR A 118 15.37 -14.95 -6.09
CA THR A 118 15.46 -14.24 -4.80
C THR A 118 15.95 -12.80 -5.06
N TYR A 119 16.11 -12.01 -4.01
CA TYR A 119 16.65 -10.66 -4.09
C TYR A 119 17.90 -10.58 -4.97
N ALA A 120 17.83 -9.72 -5.98
CA ALA A 120 18.88 -9.43 -6.94
C ALA A 120 19.40 -10.63 -7.77
N ASP A 121 18.78 -11.82 -7.68
CA ASP A 121 19.11 -13.02 -8.45
C ASP A 121 17.86 -13.69 -9.02
N CYS A 122 17.78 -13.73 -10.35
CA CYS A 122 16.67 -14.35 -11.05
C CYS A 122 16.91 -15.82 -11.43
N THR A 123 17.95 -16.45 -10.91
CA THR A 123 18.23 -17.88 -11.15
C THR A 123 17.04 -18.72 -10.70
N GLY A 124 16.53 -19.56 -11.60
CA GLY A 124 15.35 -20.40 -11.34
C GLY A 124 14.02 -19.64 -11.34
N PHE A 125 13.99 -18.36 -11.73
CA PHE A 125 12.75 -17.63 -11.92
C PHE A 125 11.93 -18.22 -13.08
N VAL A 126 10.64 -18.44 -12.84
CA VAL A 126 9.65 -18.90 -13.81
C VAL A 126 8.51 -17.91 -13.83
N ALA A 127 8.32 -17.22 -14.95
CA ALA A 127 7.24 -16.26 -15.14
C ALA A 127 5.86 -16.94 -15.11
N ASP A 128 4.88 -16.26 -14.51
CA ASP A 128 3.47 -16.64 -14.61
C ASP A 128 3.03 -16.56 -16.10
N GLY A 129 2.00 -17.33 -16.47
CA GLY A 129 1.38 -17.23 -17.79
C GLY A 129 0.69 -15.88 -18.02
N GLY A 130 0.51 -15.46 -19.27
CA GLY A 130 -0.22 -14.22 -19.63
C GLY A 130 0.66 -13.05 -20.08
N GLY A 131 1.98 -13.21 -20.13
CA GLY A 131 2.91 -12.20 -20.64
C GLY A 131 3.44 -11.26 -19.54
N PRO A 132 4.28 -10.28 -19.90
CA PRO A 132 4.82 -9.32 -18.95
C PRO A 132 3.73 -8.38 -18.41
N LEU A 133 3.85 -7.98 -17.15
CA LEU A 133 2.99 -6.97 -16.53
C LEU A 133 3.22 -5.58 -17.13
N HIS A 134 4.46 -5.30 -17.54
CA HIS A 134 4.85 -4.10 -18.26
C HIS A 134 5.85 -4.46 -19.35
N ASN A 135 5.69 -3.86 -20.53
CA ASN A 135 6.62 -3.93 -21.63
C ASN A 135 6.63 -2.58 -22.36
N GLY A 136 7.64 -1.76 -22.09
CA GLY A 136 7.75 -0.40 -22.58
C GLY A 136 9.04 0.23 -22.08
N THR A 137 9.06 1.54 -21.87
CA THR A 137 10.25 2.20 -21.30
C THR A 137 10.11 2.35 -19.78
N LEU A 138 11.23 2.62 -19.11
CA LEU A 138 11.21 2.97 -17.68
C LEU A 138 10.39 4.23 -17.42
N ALA A 139 10.45 5.20 -18.34
CA ALA A 139 9.65 6.42 -18.25
C ALA A 139 8.14 6.12 -18.31
N THR A 140 7.67 5.27 -19.25
CA THR A 140 6.24 4.94 -19.34
C THR A 140 5.75 4.12 -18.15
N PHE A 141 6.59 3.24 -17.59
CA PHE A 141 6.30 2.58 -16.31
C PHE A 141 6.05 3.63 -15.22
N SER A 142 6.98 4.60 -15.10
CA SER A 142 6.94 5.57 -14.01
C SER A 142 5.74 6.51 -14.04
N SER A 143 5.27 6.89 -15.23
CA SER A 143 4.07 7.72 -15.38
C SER A 143 2.77 6.92 -15.34
N GLY A 144 2.81 5.64 -15.74
CA GLY A 144 1.62 4.80 -15.89
C GLY A 144 1.13 4.21 -14.58
N TYR A 145 2.03 3.87 -13.65
CA TYR A 145 1.75 3.10 -12.44
C TYR A 145 2.23 3.87 -11.21
N THR A 146 1.32 4.65 -10.63
CA THR A 146 1.68 5.69 -9.63
C THR A 146 1.06 5.51 -8.26
N ASN A 147 0.11 4.58 -8.13
CA ASN A 147 -0.61 4.27 -6.90
C ASN A 147 -1.26 2.88 -7.00
N PHE A 148 -1.94 2.45 -5.94
CA PHE A 148 -2.64 1.17 -5.92
C PHE A 148 -3.69 1.01 -7.04
N GLY A 149 -4.46 2.07 -7.32
CA GLY A 149 -5.59 2.03 -8.25
C GLY A 149 -5.18 1.78 -9.71
N ASN A 150 -4.01 2.27 -10.12
CA ASN A 150 -3.44 1.99 -11.45
C ASN A 150 -2.25 1.02 -11.40
N GLY A 151 -1.88 0.48 -10.24
CA GLY A 151 -0.76 -0.44 -10.10
C GLY A 151 -0.93 -1.75 -10.88
N ILE A 152 0.20 -2.37 -11.21
CA ILE A 152 0.25 -3.65 -11.94
C ILE A 152 0.34 -4.85 -10.99
N GLY A 153 0.10 -6.04 -11.53
CA GLY A 153 0.11 -7.28 -10.78
C GLY A 153 -1.28 -7.86 -10.60
N SER A 154 -1.33 -9.18 -10.53
CA SER A 154 -2.54 -10.00 -10.42
C SER A 154 -2.52 -10.91 -9.19
N TRP A 155 -1.52 -10.77 -8.33
CA TRP A 155 -1.36 -11.64 -7.17
C TRP A 155 -2.38 -11.29 -6.08
N THR A 156 -3.16 -12.29 -5.68
CA THR A 156 -4.21 -12.18 -4.66
C THR A 156 -4.00 -13.20 -3.53
N PRO A 157 -3.01 -13.03 -2.64
CA PRO A 157 -2.76 -13.96 -1.56
C PRO A 157 -3.87 -13.91 -0.50
N SER A 158 -4.14 -15.06 0.11
CA SER A 158 -5.06 -15.22 1.25
C SER A 158 -4.43 -15.96 2.43
N THR A 159 -3.24 -16.51 2.24
CA THR A 159 -2.55 -17.36 3.21
C THR A 159 -1.18 -16.79 3.52
N ASN A 160 -0.88 -16.66 4.81
CA ASN A 160 0.42 -16.24 5.31
C ASN A 160 1.54 -17.15 4.77
N GLY A 161 2.69 -16.55 4.43
CA GLY A 161 3.86 -17.24 3.91
C GLY A 161 3.82 -17.53 2.41
N THR A 162 2.74 -17.17 1.72
CA THR A 162 2.70 -17.23 0.26
C THR A 162 3.61 -16.17 -0.33
N LYS A 163 4.32 -16.56 -1.39
CA LYS A 163 5.39 -15.77 -2.00
C LYS A 163 5.09 -15.48 -3.46
N LYS A 164 5.58 -14.35 -3.94
CA LYS A 164 5.53 -13.99 -5.35
C LYS A 164 6.77 -13.20 -5.74
N THR A 165 7.42 -13.61 -6.83
CA THR A 165 8.63 -12.96 -7.31
C THR A 165 8.32 -12.02 -8.48
N TYR A 166 8.95 -10.86 -8.48
CA TYR A 166 8.92 -9.90 -9.59
C TYR A 166 10.31 -9.83 -10.21
N GLN A 167 10.38 -10.09 -11.53
CA GLN A 167 11.59 -9.90 -12.33
C GLN A 167 11.51 -8.56 -13.06
N PHE A 168 12.56 -7.77 -12.90
CA PHE A 168 12.77 -6.51 -13.60
C PHE A 168 13.93 -6.70 -14.57
N THR A 169 13.71 -6.36 -15.84
CA THR A 169 14.76 -6.42 -16.86
C THR A 169 14.85 -5.08 -17.55
N TYR A 170 16.06 -4.55 -17.69
CA TYR A 170 16.33 -3.35 -18.48
C TYR A 170 17.20 -3.69 -19.70
N THR A 171 17.05 -2.90 -20.75
CA THR A 171 17.99 -2.84 -21.87
C THR A 171 18.19 -1.38 -22.28
N LEU A 172 19.45 -0.93 -22.40
CA LEU A 172 19.74 0.40 -22.92
C LEU A 172 19.58 0.42 -24.44
N GLN A 173 18.68 1.25 -24.93
CA GLN A 173 18.46 1.41 -26.37
C GLN A 173 19.71 1.95 -27.07
N ASP A 174 19.89 1.56 -28.33
CA ASP A 174 20.90 2.15 -29.21
C ASP A 174 20.44 3.52 -29.73
N ASN A 175 20.61 4.53 -28.89
CA ASN A 175 20.22 5.90 -29.17
C ASN A 175 21.25 6.89 -28.61
N ASN A 176 21.85 7.71 -29.48
CA ASN A 176 22.83 8.73 -29.08
C ASN A 176 22.29 9.74 -28.06
N SER A 177 20.97 9.97 -28.04
CA SER A 177 20.33 10.85 -27.06
C SER A 177 20.39 10.29 -25.64
N ALA A 178 20.69 9.00 -25.46
CA ALA A 178 20.82 8.37 -24.14
C ALA A 178 22.17 8.67 -23.45
N GLN A 179 23.17 9.15 -24.20
CA GLN A 179 24.52 9.37 -23.67
C GLN A 179 24.54 10.39 -22.51
N ASN A 180 25.38 10.14 -21.50
CA ASN A 180 25.57 11.00 -20.32
C ASN A 180 24.29 11.28 -19.52
N LYS A 181 23.28 10.39 -19.62
CA LYS A 181 22.06 10.48 -18.82
C LYS A 181 22.06 9.42 -17.71
N SER A 182 21.30 9.71 -16.66
CA SER A 182 20.98 8.77 -15.59
C SER A 182 19.48 8.73 -15.36
N ALA A 183 19.02 7.66 -14.71
CA ALA A 183 17.68 7.58 -14.15
C ALA A 183 17.72 6.80 -12.83
N GLY A 184 16.84 7.17 -11.91
CA GLY A 184 16.56 6.42 -10.70
C GLY A 184 15.07 6.13 -10.62
N ILE A 185 14.71 5.01 -9.98
CA ILE A 185 13.32 4.64 -9.72
C ILE A 185 13.23 3.90 -8.39
N GLY A 186 12.12 4.04 -7.69
CA GLY A 186 11.76 3.23 -6.53
C GLY A 186 10.50 2.43 -6.80
N PHE A 187 10.40 1.24 -6.23
CA PHE A 187 9.25 0.35 -6.38
C PHE A 187 8.49 0.25 -5.07
N THR A 188 7.18 0.11 -5.15
CA THR A 188 6.30 -0.03 -3.99
C THR A 188 5.34 -1.17 -4.25
N TRP A 189 5.33 -2.14 -3.33
CA TRP A 189 4.28 -3.14 -3.24
C TRP A 189 3.31 -2.75 -2.14
N GLU A 190 2.02 -2.75 -2.47
CA GLU A 190 0.96 -2.48 -1.52
C GLU A 190 -0.07 -3.60 -1.59
N ALA A 191 -0.51 -4.08 -0.42
CA ALA A 191 -1.64 -4.97 -0.29
C ALA A 191 -2.85 -4.21 0.25
N GLN A 192 -4.00 -4.39 -0.39
CA GLN A 192 -5.29 -3.98 0.16
C GLN A 192 -6.21 -5.19 0.27
N SER A 193 -6.90 -5.32 1.41
CA SER A 193 -7.90 -6.37 1.62
C SER A 193 -9.01 -6.29 0.56
N THR A 194 -9.45 -7.45 0.10
CA THR A 194 -10.55 -7.59 -0.88
C THR A 194 -11.81 -8.13 -0.24
#